data_AF-A0A9W6J6E3-F1
#
_entry.id   AF-A0A9W6J6E3-F1
#
_cell.length_a   1.000
_cell.length_b   1.000
_cell.length_c   1.000
_cell.angle_alpha   90.00
_cell.angle_beta   90.00
_cell.angle_gamma   90.00
#
_symmetry.space_group_name_H-M   'P 1'
#
loop_
_entity.id
_entity.type
_entity.pdbx_description
1 polymer ?
#
loop_
_entity_poly.entity_id
_entity_poly.type
_entity_poly.pdbx_seq_one_letter_code
_entity_poly.pdbx_strand_id
1 'polypeptide(L)'
;MPSLEALAASLPSDRFVVVAVSLDGGDGRQVKSFVKQHNLRHLTVVLDPNHEFGALTSEAKPEPTMPVYAYPTTYVLDKRGLVTGFLVGPTTWDSPLARSFIDYFINLK
;
A
#
# COMPACT_ATOMS: atom_id res chain seq x y z
N MET A 1 10.31 -4.92 2.53
CA MET A 1 8.93 -5.39 2.29
C MET A 1 8.93 -6.52 1.25
N PRO A 2 9.46 -7.72 1.57
CA PRO A 2 9.63 -8.77 0.55
C PRO A 2 8.31 -9.34 0.00
N SER A 3 7.31 -9.55 0.86
CA SER A 3 6.01 -10.12 0.46
C SER A 3 5.22 -9.22 -0.49
N LEU A 4 5.25 -7.90 -0.28
CA LEU A 4 4.62 -6.92 -1.18
C LEU A 4 5.34 -6.81 -2.53
N GLU A 5 6.67 -6.90 -2.54
CA GLU A 5 7.45 -6.95 -3.78
C GLU A 5 7.09 -8.19 -4.60
N ALA A 6 7.04 -9.36 -3.96
CA ALA A 6 6.64 -10.61 -4.60
C ALA A 6 5.19 -10.56 -5.10
N LEU A 7 4.28 -9.99 -4.31
CA LEU A 7 2.89 -9.76 -4.75
C LEU A 7 2.88 -8.87 -6.00
N ALA A 8 3.47 -7.67 -5.95
CA ALA A 8 3.50 -6.74 -7.06
C ALA A 8 4.11 -7.35 -8.34
N ALA A 9 5.16 -8.16 -8.20
CA ALA A 9 5.77 -8.88 -9.32
C ALA A 9 4.86 -9.96 -9.94
N SER A 10 3.94 -10.53 -9.15
CA SER A 10 3.07 -11.63 -9.58
C SER A 10 1.75 -11.18 -10.22
N LEU A 11 1.44 -9.88 -10.17
CA LEU A 11 0.15 -9.34 -10.60
C LEU A 11 0.22 -8.78 -12.04
N PRO A 12 -0.86 -8.94 -12.82
CA PRO A 12 -0.97 -8.32 -14.14
C PRO A 12 -1.10 -6.80 -13.98
N SER A 13 -0.05 -6.05 -14.35
CA SER A 13 0.07 -4.61 -14.10
C SER A 13 -0.95 -3.75 -14.85
N ASP A 14 -1.60 -4.29 -15.88
CA ASP A 14 -2.70 -3.66 -16.63
C ASP A 14 -4.05 -3.78 -15.90
N ARG A 15 -4.16 -4.65 -14.88
CA ARG A 15 -5.40 -4.90 -14.14
C ARG A 15 -5.31 -4.58 -12.66
N PHE A 16 -4.13 -4.63 -12.07
CA PHE A 16 -3.94 -4.37 -10.64
C PHE A 16 -2.56 -3.78 -10.37
N VAL A 17 -2.50 -2.80 -9.47
CA VAL A 17 -1.26 -2.17 -9.02
C VAL A 17 -1.20 -2.16 -7.50
N VAL A 18 -0.02 -2.42 -6.96
CA VAL A 18 0.26 -2.28 -5.53
C VAL A 18 1.09 -1.02 -5.35
N VAL A 19 0.57 -0.09 -4.55
CA VAL A 19 1.24 1.18 -4.22
C VAL A 19 1.46 1.24 -2.72
N ALA A 20 2.73 1.24 -2.30
CA ALA A 20 3.10 1.51 -0.91
C ALA A 20 3.27 3.03 -0.74
N VAL A 21 2.50 3.62 0.17
CA VAL A 21 2.60 5.03 0.54
C VAL A 21 3.41 5.11 1.83
N SER A 22 4.56 5.79 1.80
CA SER A 22 5.34 6.09 3.00
C SER A 22 4.87 7.41 3.60
N LEU A 23 4.53 7.37 4.89
CA LEU A 23 4.21 8.55 5.70
C LEU A 23 5.46 9.09 6.42
N ASP A 24 6.66 8.64 6.04
CA ASP A 24 7.89 9.12 6.66
C ASP A 24 8.08 10.61 6.33
N GLY A 25 8.25 11.43 7.37
CA GLY A 25 8.53 12.86 7.20
C GLY A 25 9.88 13.14 6.52
N GLY A 26 10.02 14.36 6.02
CA GLY A 26 11.27 14.85 5.41
C GLY A 26 11.33 14.67 3.89
N ASP A 27 12.55 14.58 3.35
CA ASP A 27 12.82 14.65 1.90
C ASP A 27 12.79 13.30 1.16
N GLY A 28 12.43 12.22 1.87
CA GLY A 28 12.34 10.87 1.31
C GLY A 28 13.66 10.16 1.02
N ARG A 29 14.83 10.70 1.38
CA ARG A 29 16.13 10.02 1.17
C ARG A 29 16.24 8.67 1.86
N GLN A 30 15.65 8.55 3.07
CA GLN A 30 15.63 7.28 3.82
C GLN A 30 14.80 6.23 3.09
N VAL A 31 13.60 6.59 2.63
CA VAL A 31 12.72 5.71 1.85
C VAL A 31 13.39 5.26 0.54
N LYS A 32 14.01 6.19 -0.20
CA LYS A 32 14.74 5.86 -1.44
C LYS A 32 15.91 4.90 -1.18
N SER A 33 16.65 5.10 -0.10
CA SER A 33 17.73 4.19 0.31
C SER A 33 17.18 2.80 0.66
N PHE A 34 16.07 2.73 1.39
CA PHE A 34 15.41 1.48 1.74
C PHE A 34 14.95 0.70 0.50
N VAL A 35 14.29 1.39 -0.45
CA VAL A 35 13.86 0.80 -1.74
C VAL A 35 15.05 0.20 -2.49
N LYS A 36 16.17 0.94 -2.59
CA LYS A 36 17.38 0.48 -3.26
C LYS A 36 18.04 -0.70 -2.54
N GLN A 37 18.18 -0.61 -1.22
CA GLN A 37 18.82 -1.63 -0.39
C GLN A 37 18.07 -2.97 -0.46
N HIS A 38 16.74 -2.92 -0.51
CA HIS A 38 15.91 -4.12 -0.59
C HIS A 38 15.55 -4.53 -2.03
N ASN A 39 16.10 -3.85 -3.04
CA ASN A 39 15.88 -4.13 -4.44
C ASN A 39 14.38 -4.26 -4.79
N LEU A 40 13.57 -3.30 -4.33
CA LEU A 40 12.15 -3.23 -4.63
C LEU A 40 11.99 -2.66 -6.05
N ARG A 41 11.71 -3.52 -7.03
CA ARG A 41 11.67 -3.19 -8.47
C ARG A 41 10.26 -3.18 -9.02
N HIS A 42 9.39 -4.00 -8.46
CA HIS A 42 8.00 -4.16 -8.90
C HIS A 42 7.03 -3.36 -8.03
N LEU A 43 7.33 -3.19 -6.75
CA LEU A 43 6.51 -2.40 -5.84
C LEU A 43 6.67 -0.90 -6.12
N THR A 44 5.57 -0.25 -6.48
CA THR A 44 5.53 1.22 -6.56
C THR A 44 5.54 1.80 -5.15
N VAL A 45 6.49 2.69 -4.88
CA VAL A 45 6.60 3.38 -3.58
C VAL A 45 6.47 4.89 -3.80
N VAL A 46 5.51 5.51 -3.13
CA VAL A 46 5.26 6.96 -3.15
C VAL A 46 5.43 7.55 -1.76
N LEU A 47 5.66 8.86 -1.70
CA LEU A 47 5.89 9.59 -0.46
C LEU A 47 4.70 10.48 -0.15
N ASP A 48 4.29 10.51 1.10
CA ASP A 48 3.31 11.44 1.64
C ASP A 48 3.84 12.04 2.97
N PRO A 49 4.93 12.83 2.92
CA PRO A 49 5.60 13.34 4.12
C PRO A 49 4.77 14.38 4.88
N ASN A 50 3.74 14.94 4.22
CA ASN A 50 2.82 15.92 4.79
C ASN A 50 1.52 15.28 5.30
N HIS A 51 1.34 13.97 5.11
CA HIS A 51 0.14 13.21 5.44
C HIS A 51 -1.12 13.81 4.79
N GLU A 52 -1.03 14.24 3.52
CA GLU A 52 -2.15 14.77 2.74
C GLU A 52 -3.06 13.65 2.24
N PHE A 53 -2.49 12.47 1.96
CA PHE A 53 -3.22 11.29 1.54
C PHE A 53 -3.63 10.44 2.72
N GLY A 54 -2.71 10.10 3.63
CA GLY A 54 -3.01 9.27 4.80
C GLY A 54 -2.36 9.78 6.07
N ALA A 55 -3.07 9.72 7.19
CA ALA A 55 -2.58 10.13 8.51
C ALA A 55 -3.09 9.16 9.59
N LEU A 56 -2.33 9.00 10.68
CA LEU A 56 -2.86 8.26 11.83
C LEU A 56 -4.10 8.96 12.38
N THR A 57 -5.12 8.19 12.75
CA THR A 57 -6.35 8.76 13.33
C THR A 57 -6.13 9.42 14.69
N SER A 58 -5.00 9.16 15.34
CA SER A 58 -4.56 9.84 16.56
C SER A 58 -3.87 11.18 16.32
N GLU A 59 -3.55 11.53 15.07
CA GLU A 59 -2.97 12.83 14.75
C GLU A 59 -4.04 13.93 14.78
N ALA A 60 -3.65 15.12 15.25
CA ALA A 60 -4.51 16.31 15.23
C ALA A 60 -4.57 16.94 13.82
N LYS A 61 -4.95 16.16 12.81
CA LYS A 61 -5.14 16.61 11.42
C LYS A 61 -6.62 16.56 11.03
N PRO A 62 -7.08 17.42 10.10
CA PRO A 62 -8.37 17.25 9.43
C PRO A 62 -8.47 15.85 8.82
N GLU A 63 -9.67 15.28 8.75
CA GLU A 63 -9.89 13.89 8.33
C GLU A 63 -9.09 13.55 7.06
N PRO A 64 -8.08 12.66 7.14
CA PRO A 64 -7.24 12.33 6.00
C PRO A 64 -8.07 11.58 4.95
N THR A 65 -7.66 11.70 3.68
CA THR A 65 -8.31 10.96 2.58
C THR A 65 -8.35 9.45 2.86
N MET A 66 -7.27 8.93 3.46
CA MET A 66 -7.13 7.55 3.92
C MET A 66 -6.76 7.50 5.40
N PRO A 67 -7.71 7.25 6.31
CA PRO A 67 -7.43 7.09 7.73
C PRO A 67 -6.45 5.94 8.01
N VAL A 68 -5.43 6.14 8.84
CA VAL A 68 -4.54 5.05 9.28
C VAL A 68 -4.85 4.73 10.73
N TYR A 69 -5.48 3.58 10.99
CA TYR A 69 -5.83 3.18 12.35
C TYR A 69 -4.62 2.63 13.12
N ALA A 70 -3.77 1.88 12.41
CA ALA A 70 -2.46 1.44 12.91
C ALA A 70 -1.56 1.09 11.72
N TYR A 71 -0.26 1.02 11.96
CA TYR A 71 0.69 0.59 10.93
C TYR A 71 0.86 -0.93 10.88
N PRO A 72 1.00 -1.51 9.67
CA PRO A 72 0.57 -0.95 8.39
C PRO A 72 -0.98 -0.98 8.27
N THR A 73 -1.56 -0.08 7.48
CA THR A 73 -2.94 -0.18 7.00
C THR A 73 -2.91 -0.32 5.48
N THR A 74 -3.66 -1.28 4.92
CA THR A 74 -3.77 -1.49 3.47
C THR A 74 -5.21 -1.30 3.04
N TYR A 75 -5.42 -0.47 2.02
CA TYR A 75 -6.72 -0.23 1.40
C TYR A 75 -6.80 -0.95 0.06
N VAL A 76 -8.00 -1.43 -0.27
CA VAL A 76 -8.34 -1.92 -1.61
C VAL A 76 -9.31 -0.93 -2.25
N LEU A 77 -8.94 -0.45 -3.43
CA LEU A 77 -9.75 0.49 -4.21
C LEU A 77 -10.27 -0.20 -5.47
N ASP A 78 -11.50 0.11 -5.86
CA ASP A 78 -12.06 -0.32 -7.15
C ASP A 78 -11.53 0.55 -8.33
N LYS A 79 -11.97 0.21 -9.55
CA LYS A 79 -11.62 0.96 -10.78
C LYS A 79 -12.11 2.40 -10.80
N ARG A 80 -13.03 2.78 -9.90
CA ARG A 80 -13.55 4.14 -9.73
C ARG A 80 -12.81 4.91 -8.64
N GLY A 81 -11.83 4.28 -7.97
CA GLY A 81 -11.08 4.86 -6.86
C GLY A 81 -11.82 4.82 -5.53
N LEU A 82 -12.89 4.03 -5.40
CA LEU A 82 -13.64 3.89 -4.15
C LEU A 82 -13.06 2.77 -3.30
N VAL A 83 -12.97 2.99 -1.99
CA VAL A 83 -12.52 1.97 -1.04
C VAL A 83 -13.57 0.86 -0.96
N THR A 84 -13.15 -0.37 -1.27
CA THR A 84 -13.98 -1.59 -1.15
C THR A 84 -13.67 -2.37 0.11
N GLY A 85 -12.57 -2.05 0.80
CA GLY A 85 -12.18 -2.67 2.06
C GLY A 85 -10.80 -2.21 2.52
N PHE A 86 -10.46 -2.56 3.77
CA PHE A 86 -9.16 -2.29 4.35
C PHE A 86 -8.74 -3.39 5.33
N LEU A 87 -7.43 -3.48 5.54
CA LEU A 87 -6.77 -4.41 6.45
C LEU A 87 -5.83 -3.61 7.36
N VAL A 88 -5.88 -3.90 8.66
CA VAL A 88 -5.00 -3.28 9.66
C VAL A 88 -4.04 -4.34 10.18
N GLY A 89 -2.75 -4.02 10.21
CA GLY A 89 -1.68 -4.89 10.69
C GLY A 89 -0.90 -5.59 9.57
N PRO A 90 0.24 -6.21 9.93
CA PRO A 90 1.12 -6.87 8.97
C PRO A 90 0.43 -8.07 8.32
N THR A 91 0.69 -8.28 7.04
CA THR A 91 0.15 -9.41 6.26
C THR A 91 1.24 -10.00 5.38
N THR A 92 1.26 -11.33 5.27
CA THR A 92 2.11 -12.08 4.34
C THR A 92 1.45 -12.08 2.95
N TRP A 93 1.70 -11.02 2.19
CA TRP A 93 1.06 -10.75 0.90
C TRP A 93 1.38 -11.73 -0.23
N ASP A 94 2.45 -12.51 -0.10
CA ASP A 94 2.84 -13.60 -0.99
C ASP A 94 2.25 -14.97 -0.57
N SER A 95 1.36 -14.99 0.43
CA SER A 95 0.66 -16.21 0.83
C SER A 95 -0.46 -16.58 -0.15
N PRO A 96 -0.83 -17.87 -0.25
CA PRO A 96 -1.96 -18.31 -1.08
C PRO A 96 -3.29 -17.63 -0.70
N LEU A 97 -3.50 -17.33 0.59
CA LEU A 97 -4.70 -16.66 1.08
C LEU A 97 -4.76 -15.20 0.61
N ALA A 98 -3.65 -14.46 0.75
CA ALA A 98 -3.56 -13.09 0.24
C ALA A 98 -3.74 -13.07 -1.29
N ARG A 99 -3.15 -14.03 -2.00
CA ARG A 99 -3.33 -14.16 -3.45
C ARG A 99 -4.80 -14.36 -3.83
N SER A 100 -5.49 -15.28 -3.15
CA SER A 100 -6.90 -15.56 -3.38
C SER A 100 -7.79 -14.34 -3.11
N PHE A 101 -7.46 -13.57 -2.07
CA PHE A 101 -8.13 -12.31 -1.77
C PHE A 101 -7.93 -11.26 -2.87
N ILE A 102 -6.72 -11.09 -3.40
CA ILE A 102 -6.46 -10.14 -4.50
C ILE A 102 -7.14 -10.60 -5.80
N ASP A 103 -7.07 -11.89 -6.12
CA ASP A 103 -7.70 -12.45 -7.33
C ASP A 103 -9.23 -12.25 -7.33
N TYR A 104 -9.88 -12.20 -6.16
CA TYR A 104 -11.30 -11.84 -6.05
C TYR A 104 -11.56 -10.43 -6.60
N PHE A 105 -10.77 -9.42 -6.22
CA PHE A 105 -10.94 -8.05 -6.72
C PHE A 105 -10.54 -7.90 -8.18
N ILE A 106 -9.52 -8.62 -8.63
CA ILE A 106 -9.12 -8.60 -10.04
C ILE A 106 -10.26 -9.10 -10.93
N ASN A 107 -10.97 -10.14 -10.50
CA ASN A 107 -12.02 -10.80 -11.29
C ASN A 107 -13.43 -10.25 -11.05
N LEU A 108 -13.60 -9.28 -10.14
CA LEU A 108 -14.83 -8.54 -10.00
C LEU A 108 -15.11 -7.78 -11.32
N LYS A 109 -16.29 -8.03 -11.91
CA LYS A 109 -16.72 -7.39 -13.16
C LYS A 109 -17.08 -5.93 -12.93
#